data_AF-A0A853T3B1-F1
#
_entry.id   AF-A0A853T3B1-F1
#
_cell.length_a   1.000
_cell.length_b   1.000
_cell.length_c   1.000
_cell.angle_alpha   90.00
_cell.angle_beta   90.00
_cell.angle_gamma   90.00
#
_symmetry.space_group_name_H-M   'P 1'
#
loop_
_entity.id
_entity.type
_entity.pdbx_description
1 polymer ?
#
loop_
_entity_poly.entity_id
_entity_poly.type
_entity_poly.pdbx_seq_one_letter_code
_entity_poly.pdbx_strand_id
1 'polypeptide(L)'
;MAAIVPLSHATIMQPRASSSKTTIIAGILAGLLAAGLGAFYLHQQGAPHGTNVPAASSQVAPEQSARAVDALMALPEIKAWSAHIEKASGGRAHGAVMETSPDVRLIDSKPYYDLSFVENTPDAAHRWESFVVSQDGKRILVDDVVSGELISLEQWRKDNAPMQRIATQ
;
A
#
# COMPACT_ATOMS: atom_id res chain seq x y z
N MET A 1 -63.80 -38.70 25.54
CA MET A 1 -62.49 -39.04 24.92
C MET A 1 -62.75 -39.28 23.45
N ALA A 2 -62.32 -38.36 22.59
CA ALA A 2 -62.55 -38.40 21.15
C ALA A 2 -61.30 -38.95 20.45
N ALA A 3 -61.53 -39.87 19.51
CA ALA A 3 -60.57 -40.23 18.46
C ALA A 3 -60.83 -39.37 17.21
N ILE A 4 -59.83 -39.31 16.33
CA ILE A 4 -59.84 -39.33 14.84
C ILE A 4 -58.64 -38.47 14.34
N VAL A 5 -57.84 -39.09 13.47
CA VAL A 5 -56.60 -38.68 12.76
C VAL A 5 -56.96 -38.58 11.25
N PRO A 6 -56.19 -37.99 10.31
CA PRO A 6 -55.44 -36.72 10.19
C PRO A 6 -55.76 -35.96 8.85
N LEU A 7 -55.15 -34.78 8.59
CA LEU A 7 -54.90 -34.22 7.25
C LEU A 7 -53.84 -33.09 7.39
N SER A 8 -52.55 -33.30 7.14
CA SER A 8 -51.78 -33.24 5.87
C SER A 8 -51.14 -31.88 5.53
N HIS A 9 -49.83 -31.97 5.21
CA HIS A 9 -48.96 -31.03 4.45
C HIS A 9 -48.33 -29.85 5.23
N ALA A 10 -47.04 -29.50 5.12
CA ALA A 10 -45.99 -29.92 4.19
C ALA A 10 -44.57 -29.69 4.79
N THR A 11 -43.70 -30.67 4.59
CA THR A 11 -42.24 -30.52 4.42
C THR A 11 -41.94 -29.57 3.26
N ILE A 12 -40.86 -28.77 3.34
CA ILE A 12 -39.91 -28.42 2.26
C ILE A 12 -38.84 -27.53 2.92
N MET A 13 -37.70 -28.08 3.33
CA MET A 13 -36.46 -28.17 2.57
C MET A 13 -35.89 -26.81 2.12
N GLN A 14 -34.76 -26.44 2.71
CA GLN A 14 -33.80 -25.51 2.11
C GLN A 14 -33.40 -26.00 0.71
N PRO A 15 -33.48 -25.16 -0.33
CA PRO A 15 -32.75 -25.39 -1.56
C PRO A 15 -31.39 -24.69 -1.51
N ARG A 16 -30.36 -25.52 -1.63
CA ARG A 16 -29.08 -25.24 -2.25
C ARG A 16 -29.26 -24.86 -3.73
N ALA A 17 -28.24 -24.20 -4.28
CA ALA A 17 -27.90 -23.94 -5.70
C ALA A 17 -28.12 -22.47 -6.13
N SER A 18 -27.06 -21.70 -6.44
CA SER A 18 -26.12 -21.80 -7.58
C SER A 18 -26.73 -21.28 -8.90
N SER A 19 -26.11 -20.22 -9.43
CA SER A 19 -25.70 -20.04 -10.84
C SER A 19 -26.08 -18.70 -11.48
N SER A 20 -25.02 -17.97 -11.85
CA SER A 20 -24.76 -17.24 -13.10
C SER A 20 -25.83 -16.40 -13.78
N LYS A 21 -25.46 -15.14 -14.04
CA LYS A 21 -25.79 -14.45 -15.30
C LYS A 21 -24.68 -13.49 -15.72
N THR A 22 -23.91 -13.93 -16.72
CA THR A 22 -23.10 -13.13 -17.64
C THR A 22 -23.93 -12.02 -18.28
N THR A 23 -23.41 -10.81 -18.39
CA THR A 23 -23.74 -9.91 -19.51
C THR A 23 -22.51 -9.08 -19.87
N ILE A 24 -22.08 -9.33 -21.09
CA ILE A 24 -21.09 -8.59 -21.87
C ILE A 24 -21.65 -7.20 -22.14
N ILE A 25 -20.89 -6.13 -21.89
CA ILE A 25 -21.11 -4.83 -22.52
C ILE A 25 -19.82 -4.41 -23.20
N ALA A 26 -19.74 -4.78 -24.47
CA ALA A 26 -18.89 -4.14 -25.47
C ALA A 26 -19.41 -2.71 -25.70
N GLY A 27 -18.50 -1.75 -25.81
CA GLY A 27 -18.82 -0.32 -25.85
C GLY A 27 -19.45 0.19 -27.14
N ILE A 28 -19.80 1.49 -27.13
CA ILE A 28 -19.90 2.52 -28.19
C ILE A 28 -20.28 3.82 -27.41
N LEU A 29 -19.32 4.72 -27.16
CA LEU A 29 -18.97 5.92 -27.95
C LEU A 29 -19.91 7.12 -27.81
N ALA A 30 -19.29 8.23 -27.37
CA ALA A 30 -19.50 9.61 -27.83
C ALA A 30 -20.85 10.30 -27.58
N GLY A 31 -20.83 11.27 -26.67
CA GLY A 31 -21.81 12.37 -26.67
C GLY A 31 -22.02 13.04 -25.31
N LEU A 32 -21.12 13.95 -24.93
CA LEU A 32 -21.42 15.29 -24.38
C LEU A 32 -20.13 15.97 -23.92
N LEU A 33 -19.33 16.32 -24.93
CA LEU A 33 -18.28 17.32 -24.88
C LEU A 33 -18.96 18.70 -24.99
N ALA A 34 -19.25 19.37 -23.87
CA ALA A 34 -19.34 20.84 -23.79
C ALA A 34 -19.79 21.30 -22.39
N ALA A 35 -19.08 22.28 -21.84
CA ALA A 35 -19.46 23.12 -20.71
C ALA A 35 -19.47 22.47 -19.30
N GLY A 36 -18.29 22.23 -18.74
CA GLY A 36 -18.15 21.97 -17.30
C GLY A 36 -16.72 21.98 -16.76
N LEU A 37 -15.73 21.70 -17.59
CA LEU A 37 -14.32 21.55 -17.19
C LEU A 37 -13.46 22.82 -17.33
N GLY A 38 -14.03 23.96 -17.75
CA GLY A 38 -13.26 25.20 -17.97
C GLY A 38 -12.94 26.01 -16.71
N ALA A 39 -13.71 25.86 -15.63
CA ALA A 39 -13.56 26.72 -14.45
C ALA A 39 -12.49 26.23 -13.46
N PHE A 40 -12.15 24.94 -13.47
CA PHE A 40 -11.21 24.39 -12.48
C PHE A 40 -9.74 24.42 -12.94
N TYR A 41 -9.49 24.45 -14.26
CA TYR A 41 -8.12 24.52 -14.79
C TYR A 41 -7.54 25.94 -14.84
N LEU A 42 -8.39 26.98 -14.77
CA LEU A 42 -7.94 28.37 -14.85
C LEU A 42 -7.45 28.94 -13.51
N HIS A 43 -7.66 28.25 -12.39
CA HIS A 43 -7.31 28.77 -11.05
C HIS A 43 -5.95 28.30 -10.52
N GLN A 44 -5.23 27.43 -11.23
CA GLN A 44 -3.84 27.09 -10.86
C GLN A 44 -2.77 27.88 -11.62
N GLN A 45 -3.13 28.72 -12.59
CA GLN A 45 -2.17 29.58 -13.30
C GLN A 45 -2.16 31.00 -12.72
N GLY A 46 -1.69 31.11 -11.48
CA GLY A 46 -1.10 32.35 -10.97
C GLY A 46 0.41 32.33 -11.23
N ALA A 47 0.85 32.87 -12.36
CA ALA A 47 2.23 33.36 -12.54
C ALA A 47 2.31 34.82 -12.02
N PRO A 48 3.45 35.54 -11.99
CA PRO A 48 4.86 35.14 -12.22
C PRO A 48 5.86 35.88 -11.27
N HIS A 49 6.68 35.22 -10.46
CA HIS A 49 7.87 35.89 -9.90
C HIS A 49 9.14 35.28 -10.51
N GLY A 50 9.72 36.01 -11.46
CA GLY A 50 11.06 35.77 -11.93
C GLY A 50 12.07 35.98 -10.80
N THR A 51 12.91 34.98 -10.58
CA THR A 51 14.34 35.12 -10.33
C THR A 51 14.94 33.77 -10.67
N ASN A 52 16.00 33.81 -11.46
CA ASN A 52 16.84 32.70 -11.85
C ASN A 52 17.19 31.80 -10.64
N VAL A 53 16.56 30.63 -10.52
CA VAL A 53 17.02 29.56 -9.63
C VAL A 53 17.28 28.35 -10.53
N PRO A 54 18.49 27.78 -10.56
CA PRO A 54 18.76 26.64 -11.41
C PRO A 54 17.79 25.51 -11.06
N ALA A 55 17.07 25.02 -12.06
CA ALA A 55 16.39 23.74 -12.03
C ALA A 55 17.45 22.65 -11.80
N ALA A 56 17.76 22.39 -10.53
CA ALA A 56 18.74 21.42 -10.11
C ALA A 56 18.24 20.73 -8.84
N SER A 57 17.18 19.94 -8.97
CA SER A 57 16.78 19.04 -7.87
C SER A 57 15.99 17.80 -8.29
N SER A 58 15.79 17.54 -9.60
CA SER A 58 15.15 16.29 -10.05
C SER A 58 16.15 15.17 -10.38
N GLN A 59 17.46 15.44 -10.35
CA GLN A 59 18.50 14.44 -10.66
C GLN A 59 19.21 13.89 -9.42
N VAL A 60 19.07 14.52 -8.25
CA VAL A 60 19.58 14.00 -6.96
C VAL A 60 18.56 13.12 -6.23
N ALA A 61 17.27 13.28 -6.54
CA ALA A 61 16.18 12.48 -5.96
C ALA A 61 16.31 10.95 -6.18
N PRO A 62 16.73 10.45 -7.36
CA PRO A 62 16.89 9.01 -7.57
C PRO A 62 18.00 8.39 -6.71
N GLU A 63 19.16 9.05 -6.59
CA GLU A 63 20.29 8.53 -5.82
C GLU A 63 20.03 8.61 -4.30
N GLN A 64 19.36 9.66 -3.84
CA GLN A 64 19.01 9.81 -2.43
C GLN A 64 17.89 8.86 -2.01
N SER A 65 16.88 8.66 -2.85
CA SER A 65 15.86 7.62 -2.65
C SER A 65 16.51 6.23 -2.67
N ALA A 66 17.43 5.95 -3.60
CA ALA A 66 18.18 4.69 -3.63
C ALA A 66 18.97 4.43 -2.33
N ARG A 67 19.58 5.46 -1.72
CA ARG A 67 20.25 5.32 -0.42
C ARG A 67 19.27 5.02 0.72
N ALA A 68 18.10 5.66 0.72
CA ALA A 68 17.06 5.39 1.72
C ALA A 68 16.52 3.96 1.59
N VAL A 69 16.32 3.49 0.35
CA VAL A 69 15.94 2.11 0.04
C VAL A 69 17.02 1.13 0.48
N ASP A 70 18.29 1.39 0.18
CA ASP A 70 19.42 0.55 0.61
C ASP A 70 19.52 0.46 2.14
N ALA A 71 19.38 1.59 2.84
CA ALA A 71 19.37 1.62 4.30
C ALA A 71 18.22 0.80 4.90
N LEU A 72 17.04 0.86 4.30
CA LEU A 72 15.89 0.05 4.72
C LEU A 72 16.13 -1.44 4.43
N MET A 73 16.61 -1.78 3.23
CA MET A 73 16.96 -3.15 2.85
C MET A 73 18.15 -3.71 3.63
N ALA A 74 19.01 -2.85 4.19
CA ALA A 74 20.14 -3.26 5.02
C ALA A 74 19.70 -3.81 6.38
N LEU A 75 18.49 -3.50 6.84
CA LEU A 75 17.95 -3.96 8.11
C LEU A 75 17.87 -5.49 8.17
N PRO A 76 18.36 -6.12 9.26
CA PRO A 76 18.30 -7.57 9.40
C PRO A 76 16.87 -8.10 9.41
N GLU A 77 15.91 -7.31 9.91
CA GLU A 77 14.48 -7.66 9.91
C GLU A 77 13.93 -7.78 8.49
N ILE A 78 14.19 -6.76 7.66
CA ILE A 78 13.71 -6.73 6.27
C ILE A 78 14.34 -7.86 5.46
N LYS A 79 15.64 -8.12 5.64
CA LYS A 79 16.32 -9.27 5.00
C LYS A 79 15.73 -10.61 5.41
N ALA A 80 15.46 -10.79 6.70
CA ALA A 80 14.86 -12.02 7.21
C ALA A 80 13.44 -12.22 6.67
N TRP A 81 12.67 -11.14 6.56
CA TRP A 81 11.33 -11.16 5.97
C TRP A 81 11.36 -11.51 4.49
N SER A 82 12.18 -10.83 3.68
CA SER A 82 12.34 -11.15 2.25
C SER A 82 12.74 -12.62 2.05
N ALA A 83 13.72 -13.11 2.81
CA ALA A 83 14.16 -14.51 2.71
C ALA A 83 13.06 -15.50 3.14
N HIS A 84 12.28 -15.16 4.16
CA HIS A 84 11.14 -15.97 4.58
C HIS A 84 10.04 -16.01 3.51
N ILE A 85 9.67 -14.87 2.93
CA ILE A 85 8.69 -14.75 1.85
C ILE A 85 9.11 -15.59 0.64
N GLU A 86 10.36 -15.49 0.21
CA GLU A 86 10.88 -16.29 -0.91
C GLU A 86 10.81 -17.80 -0.60
N LYS A 87 11.22 -18.20 0.61
CA LYS A 87 11.17 -19.60 1.04
C LYS A 87 9.75 -20.13 1.14
N ALA A 88 8.82 -19.36 1.72
CA ALA A 88 7.43 -19.76 1.92
C ALA A 88 6.65 -19.83 0.60
N SER A 89 6.94 -18.93 -0.35
CA SER A 89 6.28 -18.90 -1.66
C SER A 89 6.90 -19.83 -2.71
N GLY A 90 8.09 -20.38 -2.43
CA GLY A 90 8.89 -21.14 -3.39
C GLY A 90 9.49 -20.26 -4.49
N GLY A 91 9.81 -19.00 -4.19
CA GLY A 91 10.34 -18.02 -5.14
C GLY A 91 9.28 -17.31 -5.99
N ARG A 92 7.99 -17.52 -5.72
CA ARG A 92 6.90 -16.81 -6.42
C ARG A 92 6.65 -15.42 -5.84
N ALA A 93 7.00 -15.21 -4.59
CA ALA A 93 6.93 -13.92 -3.92
C ALA A 93 8.32 -13.51 -3.44
N HIS A 94 8.59 -12.21 -3.43
CA HIS A 94 9.82 -11.65 -2.89
C HIS A 94 9.52 -10.35 -2.14
N GLY A 95 10.27 -10.08 -1.09
CA GLY A 95 10.19 -8.80 -0.39
C GLY A 95 10.82 -7.69 -1.22
N ALA A 96 10.10 -6.59 -1.41
CA ALA A 96 10.54 -5.41 -2.14
C ALA A 96 10.24 -4.14 -1.34
N VAL A 97 10.96 -3.06 -1.64
CA VAL A 97 10.67 -1.72 -1.09
C VAL A 97 10.14 -0.86 -2.22
N MET A 98 9.02 -0.19 -1.97
CA MET A 98 8.40 0.75 -2.88
C MET A 98 8.34 2.13 -2.26
N GLU A 99 8.63 3.17 -3.06
CA GLU A 99 8.36 4.55 -2.67
C GLU A 99 6.86 4.80 -2.75
N THR A 100 6.28 5.28 -1.65
CA THR A 100 4.82 5.43 -1.50
C THR A 100 4.34 6.84 -1.83
N SER A 101 5.23 7.82 -1.69
CA SER A 101 4.98 9.23 -1.99
C SER A 101 6.18 9.81 -2.73
N PRO A 102 5.98 10.48 -3.89
CA PRO A 102 7.08 11.16 -4.60
C PRO A 102 7.55 12.43 -3.87
N ASP A 103 6.74 12.93 -2.93
CA ASP A 103 7.03 14.10 -2.13
C ASP A 103 7.84 13.73 -0.88
N VAL A 104 8.90 14.49 -0.64
CA VAL A 104 9.72 14.38 0.56
C VAL A 104 8.95 14.97 1.75
N ARG A 105 8.68 14.14 2.77
CA ARG A 105 8.02 14.58 4.00
C ARG A 105 9.02 15.34 4.88
N LEU A 106 8.62 16.50 5.38
CA LEU A 106 9.39 17.25 6.38
C LEU A 106 8.94 16.85 7.79
N ILE A 107 9.82 16.21 8.55
CA ILE A 107 9.62 15.90 9.98
C ILE A 107 10.71 16.66 10.74
N ASP A 108 10.31 17.53 11.68
CA ASP A 108 11.23 18.42 12.40
C ASP A 108 12.15 19.24 11.48
N SER A 109 11.58 19.75 10.37
CA SER A 109 12.32 20.47 9.31
C SER A 109 13.41 19.64 8.61
N LYS A 110 13.43 18.32 8.79
CA LYS A 110 14.34 17.40 8.09
C LYS A 110 13.58 16.63 7.01
N PRO A 111 14.19 16.43 5.84
CA PRO A 111 13.58 15.69 4.74
C PRO A 111 13.65 14.17 4.95
N TYR A 112 12.53 13.49 4.71
CA TYR A 112 12.39 12.03 4.73
C TYR A 112 11.62 11.51 3.52
N TYR A 113 11.89 10.26 3.16
CA TYR A 113 11.19 9.50 2.12
C TYR A 113 10.22 8.51 2.75
N ASP A 114 9.00 8.46 2.21
CA ASP A 114 7.97 7.49 2.58
C ASP A 114 8.15 6.21 1.76
N LEU A 115 8.71 5.17 2.39
CA LEU A 115 8.98 3.87 1.79
C LEU A 115 8.06 2.82 2.40
N SER A 116 7.60 1.84 1.62
CA SER A 116 6.82 0.72 2.11
C SER A 116 7.50 -0.59 1.76
N PHE A 117 7.65 -1.47 2.75
CA PHE A 117 8.04 -2.85 2.50
C PHE A 117 6.81 -3.64 2.06
N VAL A 118 6.94 -4.31 0.92
CA VAL A 118 5.87 -5.08 0.30
C VAL A 118 6.34 -6.49 -0.02
N GLU A 119 5.45 -7.45 0.11
CA GLU A 119 5.59 -8.76 -0.51
C GLU A 119 5.06 -8.66 -1.93
N ASN A 120 5.96 -8.76 -2.91
CA ASN A 120 5.62 -8.72 -4.31
C ASN A 120 5.31 -10.13 -4.83
N THR A 121 4.03 -10.40 -5.09
CA THR A 121 3.54 -11.64 -5.69
C THR A 121 3.15 -11.40 -7.16
N PRO A 122 3.00 -12.43 -8.01
CA PRO A 122 2.54 -12.25 -9.39
C PRO A 122 1.15 -11.63 -9.51
N ASP A 123 0.31 -11.77 -8.48
CA ASP A 123 -1.06 -11.26 -8.47
C ASP A 123 -1.15 -9.84 -7.90
N ALA A 124 -0.40 -9.57 -6.82
CA ALA A 124 -0.44 -8.29 -6.12
C ALA A 124 0.81 -8.03 -5.26
N ALA A 125 1.10 -6.75 -5.01
CA ALA A 125 2.03 -6.33 -3.97
C ALA A 125 1.28 -6.11 -2.65
N HIS A 126 1.54 -6.95 -1.66
CA HIS A 126 0.97 -6.83 -0.33
C HIS A 126 1.86 -5.96 0.54
N ARG A 127 1.37 -4.82 1.01
CA ARG A 127 2.12 -3.97 1.94
C ARG A 127 2.17 -4.60 3.32
N TRP A 128 3.38 -4.72 3.87
CA TRP A 128 3.62 -5.21 5.22
C TRP A 128 3.73 -4.04 6.19
N GLU A 129 4.64 -3.11 5.92
CA GLU A 129 4.96 -2.02 6.84
C GLU A 129 5.39 -0.77 6.07
N SER A 130 5.07 0.40 6.62
CA SER A 130 5.47 1.70 6.08
C SER A 130 6.57 2.33 6.94
N PHE A 131 7.57 2.86 6.29
CA PHE A 131 8.78 3.41 6.88
C PHE A 131 9.02 4.81 6.36
N VAL A 132 9.56 5.66 7.23
CA VAL A 132 9.96 7.01 6.87
C VAL A 132 11.46 7.15 7.12
N VAL A 133 12.22 7.28 6.04
CA VAL A 133 13.69 7.19 6.07
C VAL A 133 14.30 8.53 5.72
N SER A 134 15.25 9.00 6.52
CA SER A 134 15.93 10.27 6.25
C SER A 134 16.74 10.20 4.95
N GLN A 135 16.97 11.34 4.30
CA GLN A 135 17.77 11.37 3.05
C GLN A 135 19.18 10.80 3.17
N ASP A 136 19.76 10.78 4.38
CA ASP A 136 21.07 10.20 4.63
C ASP A 136 21.03 8.69 4.95
N GLY A 137 19.84 8.10 5.05
CA GLY A 137 19.61 6.69 5.40
C GLY A 137 19.92 6.34 6.85
N LYS A 138 20.28 7.31 7.70
CA LYS A 138 20.74 7.05 9.08
C LYS A 138 19.59 6.93 10.08
N ARG A 139 18.45 7.55 9.78
CA ARG A 139 17.26 7.53 10.63
C ARG A 139 16.13 6.86 9.89
N ILE A 140 15.59 5.82 10.52
CA ILE A 140 14.44 5.07 10.03
C ILE A 140 13.37 5.15 11.11
N LEU A 141 12.23 5.69 10.72
CA LEU A 141 11.00 5.71 11.50
C LEU A 141 10.03 4.72 10.86
N VAL A 142 9.09 4.21 11.65
CA VAL A 142 8.02 3.34 11.17
C VAL A 142 6.72 4.10 11.33
N ASP A 143 5.91 4.11 10.28
CA ASP A 143 4.55 4.64 10.30
C ASP A 143 3.64 3.54 10.83
N ASP A 144 3.31 3.62 12.12
CA ASP A 144 2.43 2.65 12.74
C ASP A 144 1.00 2.91 12.28
N VAL A 145 0.51 2.07 11.36
CA VAL A 145 -0.85 2.18 10.82
C VAL A 145 -1.95 1.98 11.87
N VAL A 146 -1.63 1.43 13.05
CA VAL A 146 -2.58 1.22 14.14
C VAL A 146 -2.83 2.50 14.92
N SER A 147 -1.77 3.19 15.35
CA SER A 147 -1.87 4.46 16.07
C SER A 147 -1.91 5.70 15.16
N GLY A 148 -1.41 5.58 13.92
CA GLY A 148 -1.16 6.69 13.02
C GLY A 148 0.04 7.56 13.40
N GLU A 149 0.91 7.08 14.30
CA GLU A 149 2.09 7.78 14.77
C GLU A 149 3.39 7.26 14.14
N LEU A 150 4.36 8.15 13.98
CA LEU A 150 5.72 7.78 13.60
C LEU A 150 6.52 7.35 14.82
N ILE A 151 6.83 6.07 14.89
CA ILE A 151 7.63 5.49 15.97
C ILE A 151 9.05 5.21 15.50
N SER A 152 10.01 5.16 16.44
CA SER A 152 11.38 4.79 16.10
C SER A 152 11.48 3.30 15.77
N LEU A 153 12.49 2.93 14.97
CA LEU A 153 12.76 1.53 14.64
C LEU A 153 12.96 0.65 15.89
N GLU A 154 13.58 1.18 16.95
CA GLU A 154 13.76 0.46 18.21
C GLU A 154 12.44 0.26 18.96
N GLN A 155 11.55 1.25 18.94
CA GLN A 155 10.24 1.15 19.56
C GLN A 155 9.39 0.12 18.80
N TRP A 156 9.37 0.20 17.48
CA TRP A 156 8.69 -0.78 16.63
C TRP A 156 9.17 -2.21 16.88
N ARG A 157 10.49 -2.44 17.03
CA ARG A 157 11.04 -3.75 17.36
C ARG A 157 10.52 -4.31 18.68
N LYS A 158 10.29 -3.44 19.68
CA LYS A 158 9.76 -3.83 21.00
C LYS A 158 8.26 -4.15 20.92
N ASP A 159 7.50 -3.34 20.19
CA ASP A 159 6.03 -3.44 20.19
C ASP A 159 5.52 -4.50 19.22
N ASN A 160 6.13 -4.60 18.03
CA ASN A 160 5.66 -5.47 16.96
C ASN A 160 6.43 -6.79 16.85
N ALA A 161 7.58 -6.91 17.55
CA ALA A 161 8.47 -8.08 17.52
C ALA A 161 8.62 -8.67 16.10
N PRO A 162 9.09 -7.87 15.11
CA PRO A 162 9.04 -8.22 13.69
C PRO A 162 9.69 -9.57 13.36
N MET A 163 10.77 -9.92 14.08
CA MET A 163 11.46 -11.20 13.94
C MET A 163 10.66 -12.42 14.44
N GLN A 164 9.67 -12.23 15.30
CA GLN A 164 8.81 -13.33 15.76
C GLN A 164 7.66 -13.61 14.80
N ARG A 165 7.23 -12.61 14.02
CA ARG A 165 6.13 -12.74 13.04
C ARG A 165 6.45 -13.78 11.97
N ILE A 166 7.70 -13.83 11.51
CA ILE A 166 8.18 -14.86 10.56
C ILE A 166 8.28 -16.27 11.16
N ALA A 167 8.28 -16.41 12.50
CA ALA A 167 8.37 -17.72 13.14
C ALA A 167 6.98 -18.37 13.33
N THR A 168 5.90 -17.58 13.24
CA THR A 168 4.54 -18.02 13.52
C THR A 168 3.68 -18.19 12.26
N GLN A 169 4.12 -17.64 11.12
CA GLN A 169 3.45 -17.78 9.81
C GLN A 169 3.73 -19.14 9.15
#